data_AF-A0A2E8GIQ0-F1
#
_entry.id   AF-A0A2E8GIQ0-F1
#
_cell.length_a   1.000
_cell.length_b   1.000
_cell.length_c   1.000
_cell.angle_alpha   90.00
_cell.angle_beta   90.00
_cell.angle_gamma   90.00
#
_symmetry.space_group_name_H-M   'P 1'
#
loop_
_entity.id
_entity.type
_entity.pdbx_description
1 polymer ?
#
loop_
_entity_poly.entity_id
_entity_poly.type
_entity_poly.pdbx_seq_one_letter_code
_entity_poly.pdbx_strand_id
1 'polypeptide(L)'
;MLLDLHTHSVKSDDGRAKVENYCKWIRKKELPLDGFVLTEHRQFDTNSDYRHLEDEYDLLILKASEVETDFGHVLVFGVNDDLLAALDFSDIRLPIDTVLAEAERCGAFAAPCHPGRKRVGLFSHYEEQGIVDGVHTVEVLNGGSIPGEDEWSLQRAEDLGYRGFGGSDSHVVSRIGLCATEFPDEIITSVDDLVDALTGGNFQPISLRAETEIK
;
A
#
# COMPACT_ATOMS: atom_id res chain seq x y z
N MET A 1 -8.39 3.16 -13.60
CA MET A 1 -7.70 1.89 -13.32
C MET A 1 -7.97 1.44 -11.89
N LEU A 2 -7.91 0.14 -11.59
CA LEU A 2 -8.07 -0.44 -10.25
C LEU A 2 -6.82 -1.23 -9.87
N LEU A 3 -6.08 -0.75 -8.87
CA LEU A 3 -4.81 -1.35 -8.43
C LEU A 3 -4.89 -1.77 -6.96
N ASP A 4 -4.37 -2.95 -6.65
CA ASP A 4 -4.12 -3.34 -5.26
C ASP A 4 -2.76 -2.79 -4.81
N LEU A 5 -2.76 -1.76 -3.96
CA LEU A 5 -1.54 -1.02 -3.62
C LEU A 5 -0.71 -1.66 -2.51
N HIS A 6 -1.14 -2.77 -1.93
CA HIS A 6 -0.50 -3.37 -0.76
C HIS A 6 -0.52 -4.89 -0.85
N THR A 7 0.59 -5.48 -1.33
CA THR A 7 0.73 -6.94 -1.42
C THR A 7 2.15 -7.37 -1.09
N HIS A 8 2.27 -8.55 -0.47
CA HIS A 8 3.53 -9.14 -0.06
C HIS A 8 3.78 -10.44 -0.80
N SER A 9 5.01 -10.65 -1.27
CA SER A 9 5.42 -11.88 -1.94
C SER A 9 6.39 -12.71 -1.07
N VAL A 10 6.94 -13.78 -1.63
CA VAL A 10 8.02 -14.56 -0.99
C VAL A 10 9.32 -13.77 -0.75
N LYS A 11 9.36 -12.48 -1.13
CA LYS A 11 10.46 -11.57 -0.85
C LYS A 11 10.33 -10.92 0.51
N SER A 12 9.10 -10.61 0.96
CA SER A 12 8.82 -10.18 2.35
C SER A 12 9.20 -11.28 3.36
N ASP A 13 9.42 -10.88 4.61
CA ASP A 13 9.78 -11.78 5.72
C ASP A 13 8.64 -12.72 6.12
N ASP A 14 7.38 -12.37 5.82
CA ASP A 14 6.18 -13.11 6.17
C ASP A 14 5.27 -13.49 4.99
N GLY A 15 5.56 -12.97 3.79
CA GLY A 15 4.83 -13.29 2.57
C GLY A 15 5.12 -14.70 2.05
N ARG A 16 4.08 -15.38 1.55
CA ARG A 16 4.17 -16.78 1.08
C ARG A 16 3.81 -16.95 -0.39
N ALA A 17 3.31 -15.90 -1.02
CA ALA A 17 2.83 -15.93 -2.39
C ALA A 17 3.96 -15.66 -3.38
N LYS A 18 4.14 -16.55 -4.36
CA LYS A 18 4.90 -16.20 -5.56
C LYS A 18 4.06 -15.23 -6.40
N VAL A 19 4.69 -14.23 -6.99
CA VAL A 19 4.02 -13.22 -7.83
C VAL A 19 3.20 -13.85 -8.97
N GLU A 20 3.73 -14.89 -9.62
CA GLU A 20 2.99 -15.66 -10.64
C GLU A 20 1.68 -16.27 -10.10
N ASN A 21 1.65 -16.68 -8.83
CA ASN A 21 0.43 -17.23 -8.23
C ASN A 21 -0.63 -16.15 -8.00
N TYR A 22 -0.24 -14.90 -7.71
CA TYR A 22 -1.17 -13.78 -7.69
C TYR A 22 -1.81 -13.58 -9.06
N CYS A 23 -0.99 -13.51 -10.11
CA CYS A 23 -1.46 -13.33 -11.48
C CYS A 23 -2.43 -14.46 -11.90
N LYS A 24 -2.07 -15.71 -11.62
CA LYS A 24 -2.94 -16.89 -11.85
C LYS A 24 -4.26 -16.79 -11.09
N TRP A 25 -4.24 -16.29 -9.86
CA TRP A 25 -5.44 -16.16 -9.03
C TRP A 25 -6.35 -15.05 -9.50
N ILE A 26 -5.81 -13.86 -9.79
CA ILE A 26 -6.55 -12.73 -10.37
C ILE A 26 -7.30 -13.19 -11.62
N ARG A 27 -6.58 -13.79 -12.58
CA ARG A 27 -7.18 -14.34 -13.81
C ARG A 27 -8.22 -15.43 -13.54
N LYS A 28 -7.92 -16.38 -12.66
CA LYS A 28 -8.82 -17.51 -12.34
C LYS A 28 -10.11 -17.06 -11.64
N LYS A 29 -10.04 -16.01 -10.83
CA LYS A 29 -11.17 -15.48 -10.06
C LYS A 29 -11.87 -14.31 -10.75
N GLU A 30 -11.38 -13.91 -11.92
CA GLU A 30 -11.90 -12.76 -12.67
C GLU A 30 -11.98 -11.52 -11.78
N LEU A 31 -10.94 -11.31 -10.95
CA LEU A 31 -10.87 -10.12 -10.11
C LEU A 31 -10.71 -8.89 -11.04
N PRO A 32 -11.41 -7.79 -10.78
CA PRO A 32 -11.40 -6.62 -11.65
C PRO A 32 -10.15 -5.74 -11.47
N LEU A 33 -9.01 -6.35 -11.14
CA LEU A 33 -7.75 -5.64 -10.94
C LEU A 33 -7.05 -5.45 -12.28
N ASP A 34 -6.60 -4.23 -12.55
CA ASP A 34 -5.69 -3.91 -13.67
C ASP A 34 -4.23 -4.18 -13.28
N GLY A 35 -3.94 -4.36 -11.99
CA GLY A 35 -2.59 -4.58 -11.49
C GLY A 35 -2.49 -4.56 -9.97
N PHE A 36 -1.27 -4.71 -9.47
CA PHE A 36 -0.96 -4.66 -8.05
C PHE A 36 0.47 -4.19 -7.79
N VAL A 37 0.71 -3.73 -6.56
CA VAL A 37 2.01 -3.23 -6.10
C VAL A 37 2.56 -4.17 -5.03
N LEU A 38 3.80 -4.61 -5.23
CA LEU A 38 4.56 -5.37 -4.24
C LEU A 38 5.21 -4.41 -3.24
N THR A 39 4.83 -4.51 -1.97
CA THR A 39 5.24 -3.58 -0.89
C THR A 39 5.97 -4.34 0.22
N GLU A 40 7.04 -5.05 -0.15
CA GLU A 40 7.71 -5.98 0.77
C GLU A 40 8.22 -5.28 2.05
N HIS A 41 8.14 -5.97 3.18
CA HIS A 41 8.60 -5.44 4.46
C HIS A 41 10.10 -5.19 4.48
N ARG A 42 10.48 -4.03 5.04
CA ARG A 42 11.85 -3.66 5.46
C ARG A 42 12.92 -3.71 4.36
N GLN A 43 12.51 -3.73 3.09
CA GLN A 43 13.42 -3.85 1.96
C GLN A 43 12.77 -3.36 0.66
N PHE A 44 13.60 -3.22 -0.37
CA PHE A 44 13.12 -3.02 -1.74
C PHE A 44 13.80 -4.01 -2.68
N ASP A 45 13.00 -4.79 -3.42
CA ASP A 45 13.53 -5.79 -4.36
C ASP A 45 13.92 -5.16 -5.70
N THR A 46 15.18 -4.75 -5.83
CA THR A 46 15.74 -4.19 -7.07
C THR A 46 16.00 -5.24 -8.16
N ASN A 47 16.05 -6.53 -7.80
CA ASN A 47 16.57 -7.58 -8.68
C ASN A 47 15.50 -8.30 -9.49
N SER A 48 14.29 -8.44 -8.95
CA SER A 48 13.23 -9.17 -9.65
C SER A 48 12.62 -8.35 -10.79
N ASP A 49 12.37 -9.03 -11.91
CA ASP A 49 11.73 -8.51 -13.11
C ASP A 49 10.47 -9.33 -13.43
N TYR A 50 9.32 -8.65 -13.40
CA TYR A 50 8.01 -9.26 -13.57
C TYR A 50 7.36 -8.97 -14.93
N ARG A 51 8.06 -8.29 -15.86
CA ARG A 51 7.51 -7.93 -17.19
C ARG A 51 6.93 -9.10 -17.97
N HIS A 52 7.57 -10.27 -17.87
CA HIS A 52 7.05 -11.48 -18.50
C HIS A 52 5.68 -11.94 -17.95
N LEU A 53 5.40 -11.66 -16.67
CA LEU A 53 4.09 -11.91 -16.07
C LEU A 53 3.09 -10.83 -16.46
N GLU A 54 3.54 -9.57 -16.55
CA GLU A 54 2.70 -8.48 -17.06
C GLU A 54 2.19 -8.82 -18.47
N ASP A 55 3.09 -9.22 -19.37
CA ASP A 55 2.77 -9.64 -20.74
C ASP A 55 1.85 -10.88 -20.80
N GLU A 56 2.06 -11.88 -19.91
CA GLU A 56 1.28 -13.13 -19.93
C GLU A 56 -0.14 -12.97 -19.35
N TYR A 57 -0.30 -12.09 -18.35
CA TYR A 57 -1.53 -11.96 -17.58
C TYR A 57 -2.28 -10.66 -17.86
N ASP A 58 -1.72 -9.72 -18.63
CA ASP A 58 -2.28 -8.40 -18.90
C ASP A 58 -2.54 -7.63 -17.59
N LEU A 59 -1.52 -7.59 -16.74
CA LEU A 59 -1.55 -6.95 -15.42
C LEU A 59 -0.35 -6.03 -15.23
N LEU A 60 -0.55 -4.87 -14.63
CA LEU A 60 0.53 -4.01 -14.18
C LEU A 60 1.10 -4.54 -12.84
N ILE A 61 2.42 -4.75 -12.77
CA ILE A 61 3.10 -5.24 -11.56
C ILE A 61 4.18 -4.24 -11.15
N LEU A 62 3.85 -3.38 -10.19
CA LEU A 62 4.78 -2.39 -9.66
C LEU A 62 5.45 -2.88 -8.37
N LYS A 63 6.53 -2.18 -7.98
CA LYS A 63 7.28 -2.44 -6.75
C LYS A 63 7.37 -1.16 -5.92
N ALA A 64 7.26 -1.33 -4.61
CA ALA A 64 7.34 -0.34 -3.55
C ALA A 64 7.92 -1.04 -2.30
N SER A 65 7.85 -0.38 -1.14
CA SER A 65 8.28 -0.96 0.13
C SER A 65 7.31 -0.63 1.25
N GLU A 66 7.18 -1.50 2.24
CA GLU A 66 6.57 -1.18 3.53
C GLU A 66 7.69 -1.04 4.57
N VAL A 67 7.89 0.18 5.05
CA VAL A 67 8.88 0.51 6.09
C VAL A 67 8.21 0.66 7.45
N GLU A 68 8.96 0.41 8.50
CA GLU A 68 8.49 0.54 9.88
C GLU A 68 8.99 1.85 10.50
N THR A 69 8.08 2.58 11.11
CA THR A 69 8.33 3.89 11.73
C THR A 69 7.94 3.89 13.20
N ASP A 70 8.30 4.95 13.92
CA ASP A 70 7.83 5.23 15.27
C ASP A 70 6.31 5.48 15.41
N PHE A 71 5.61 5.62 14.27
CA PHE A 71 4.15 5.77 14.16
C PHE A 71 3.45 4.61 13.45
N GLY A 72 4.14 3.48 13.28
CA GLY A 72 3.59 2.32 12.57
C GLY A 72 4.17 2.15 11.19
N HIS A 73 3.45 1.47 10.31
CA HIS A 73 3.97 1.13 8.99
C HIS A 73 3.61 2.19 7.95
N VAL A 74 4.51 2.38 6.98
CA VAL A 74 4.37 3.35 5.90
C VAL A 74 4.70 2.65 4.58
N LEU A 75 3.81 2.78 3.60
CA LEU A 75 4.09 2.39 2.22
C LEU A 75 4.88 3.51 1.54
N VAL A 76 5.94 3.12 0.85
CA VAL A 76 6.84 4.03 0.11
C VAL A 76 6.85 3.61 -1.35
N PHE A 77 6.19 4.41 -2.19
CA PHE A 77 6.11 4.24 -3.64
C PHE A 77 7.15 5.12 -4.33
N GLY A 78 7.72 4.67 -5.46
CA GLY A 78 8.76 5.42 -6.18
C GLY A 78 10.17 5.27 -5.59
N VAL A 79 10.46 4.14 -4.93
CA VAL A 79 11.78 3.88 -4.34
C VAL A 79 12.87 3.93 -5.41
N ASN A 80 13.88 4.76 -5.18
CA ASN A 80 15.04 4.97 -6.06
C ASN A 80 16.35 5.01 -5.26
N ASP A 81 17.48 5.09 -5.97
CA ASP A 81 18.82 5.05 -5.37
C ASP A 81 19.07 6.17 -4.34
N ASP A 82 18.52 7.37 -4.57
CA ASP A 82 18.66 8.49 -3.64
C ASP A 82 17.91 8.24 -2.34
N LEU A 83 16.72 7.65 -2.41
CA LEU A 83 15.92 7.28 -1.23
C LEU A 83 16.56 6.14 -0.45
N LEU A 84 17.08 5.12 -1.14
CA LEU A 84 17.81 4.00 -0.54
C LEU A 84 19.13 4.45 0.12
N ALA A 85 19.72 5.54 -0.35
CA ALA A 85 20.89 6.14 0.28
C ALA A 85 20.51 7.01 1.50
N ALA A 86 19.30 7.56 1.53
CA ALA A 86 18.82 8.44 2.60
C ALA A 86 18.23 7.69 3.80
N LEU A 87 17.59 6.54 3.56
CA LEU A 87 16.87 5.78 4.58
C LEU A 87 17.35 4.32 4.64
N ASP A 88 17.57 3.81 5.84
CA ASP A 88 17.75 2.37 6.07
C ASP A 88 16.39 1.70 6.25
N PHE A 89 15.87 1.07 5.19
CA PHE A 89 14.57 0.40 5.23
C PHE A 89 14.54 -0.79 6.20
N SER A 90 15.70 -1.30 6.63
CA SER A 90 15.76 -2.37 7.63
C SER A 90 15.56 -1.89 9.07
N ASP A 91 15.65 -0.58 9.31
CA ASP A 91 15.36 0.03 10.61
C ASP A 91 13.85 -0.05 10.89
N ILE A 92 13.51 -0.45 12.11
CA ILE A 92 12.15 -0.69 12.58
C ILE A 92 11.60 0.47 13.41
N ARG A 93 12.36 1.56 13.50
CA ARG A 93 12.05 2.76 14.28
C ARG A 93 12.44 4.03 13.51
N LEU A 94 12.29 4.01 12.19
CA LEU A 94 12.51 5.23 11.40
C LEU A 94 11.60 6.35 11.91
N PRO A 95 12.11 7.58 12.11
CA PRO A 95 11.24 8.70 12.42
C PRO A 95 10.31 8.98 11.22
N ILE A 96 9.00 8.94 11.44
CA ILE A 96 8.01 9.12 10.35
C ILE A 96 8.22 10.43 9.58
N ASP A 97 8.54 11.53 10.28
CA ASP A 97 8.81 12.84 9.66
C ASP A 97 9.99 12.76 8.66
N THR A 98 11.00 11.94 8.99
CA THR A 98 12.16 11.73 8.11
C THR A 98 11.77 10.88 6.91
N VAL A 99 10.94 9.85 7.09
CA VAL A 99 10.44 9.02 5.97
C VAL A 99 9.63 9.87 5.00
N LEU A 100 8.69 10.69 5.50
CA LEU A 100 7.86 11.57 4.68
C LEU A 100 8.71 12.61 3.93
N ALA A 101 9.61 13.30 4.63
CA ALA A 101 10.45 14.34 4.04
C ALA A 101 11.44 13.80 3.01
N GLU A 102 12.10 12.68 3.29
CA GLU A 102 13.06 12.07 2.35
C GLU A 102 12.35 11.44 1.15
N ALA A 103 11.17 10.85 1.33
CA ALA A 103 10.36 10.38 0.22
C ALA A 103 10.01 11.53 -0.72
N GLU A 104 9.43 12.62 -0.21
CA GLU A 104 9.09 13.81 -1.02
C GLU A 104 10.34 14.38 -1.71
N ARG A 105 11.45 14.55 -0.97
CA ARG A 105 12.72 15.06 -1.52
C ARG A 105 13.24 14.22 -2.68
N CYS A 106 13.04 12.90 -2.63
CA CYS A 106 13.51 11.97 -3.64
C CYS A 106 12.48 11.70 -4.75
N GLY A 107 11.35 12.43 -4.79
CA GLY A 107 10.29 12.22 -5.77
C GLY A 107 9.51 10.91 -5.57
N ALA A 108 9.48 10.41 -4.33
CA ALA A 108 8.70 9.26 -3.90
C ALA A 108 7.46 9.72 -3.13
N PHE A 109 6.49 8.81 -2.97
CA PHE A 109 5.28 9.05 -2.19
C PHE A 109 5.25 8.11 -1.00
N ALA A 110 5.15 8.66 0.21
CA ALA A 110 5.05 7.89 1.44
C ALA A 110 3.70 8.14 2.13
N ALA A 111 3.02 7.07 2.52
CA ALA A 111 1.75 7.16 3.23
C ALA A 111 1.56 6.02 4.25
N PRO A 112 1.09 6.31 5.47
CA PRO A 112 0.79 5.27 6.46
C PRO A 112 -0.22 4.23 5.96
N CYS A 113 0.10 2.96 6.16
CA CYS A 113 -0.81 1.85 5.89
C CYS A 113 -1.55 1.39 7.15
N HIS A 114 -2.71 0.75 6.93
CA HIS A 114 -3.59 0.18 7.95
C HIS A 114 -3.64 0.99 9.27
N PRO A 115 -3.93 2.31 9.20
CA PRO A 115 -3.70 3.26 10.29
C PRO A 115 -4.60 3.02 11.51
N GLY A 116 -5.73 2.33 11.34
CA GLY A 116 -6.62 1.89 12.41
C GLY A 116 -6.21 0.58 13.10
N ARG A 117 -5.09 -0.05 12.72
CA ARG A 117 -4.61 -1.25 13.42
C ARG A 117 -4.26 -0.95 14.86
N LYS A 118 -4.74 -1.79 15.76
CA LYS A 118 -4.46 -1.62 17.20
C LYS A 118 -2.97 -1.77 17.49
N ARG A 119 -2.40 -0.79 18.21
CA ARG A 119 -1.00 -0.74 18.71
C ARG A 119 0.07 -0.44 17.66
N VAL A 120 -0.21 -0.64 16.38
CA VAL A 120 0.77 -0.46 15.29
C VAL A 120 0.31 0.49 14.19
N GLY A 121 -0.98 0.82 14.14
CA GLY A 121 -1.51 1.78 13.17
C GLY A 121 -1.30 3.21 13.65
N LEU A 122 -1.03 4.11 12.70
CA LEU A 122 -0.85 5.55 12.90
C LEU A 122 -1.82 6.16 13.93
N PHE A 123 -3.12 5.87 13.80
CA PHE A 123 -4.14 6.49 14.65
C PHE A 123 -4.11 6.00 16.10
N SER A 124 -3.54 4.81 16.36
CA SER A 124 -3.26 4.36 17.73
C SER A 124 -2.16 5.22 18.38
N HIS A 125 -1.18 5.67 17.60
CA HIS A 125 -0.07 6.47 18.12
C HIS A 125 -0.45 7.95 18.31
N TYR A 126 -1.40 8.46 17.54
CA TYR A 126 -1.86 9.85 17.66
C TYR A 126 -2.41 10.20 19.04
N GLU A 127 -3.00 9.24 19.76
CA GLU A 127 -3.50 9.47 21.12
C GLU A 127 -2.39 9.75 22.14
N GLU A 128 -1.20 9.16 21.93
CA GLU A 128 -0.08 9.23 22.88
C GLU A 128 0.99 10.24 22.44
N GLN A 129 1.24 10.35 21.14
CA GLN A 129 2.38 11.07 20.58
C GLN A 129 1.98 12.35 19.82
N GLY A 130 0.68 12.53 19.54
CA GLY A 130 0.18 13.66 18.77
C GLY A 130 0.08 13.39 17.27
N ILE A 131 -0.46 14.36 16.54
CA ILE A 131 -0.63 14.29 15.08
C ILE A 131 0.71 14.56 14.41
N VAL A 132 1.03 13.78 13.39
CA VAL A 132 2.23 13.94 12.56
C VAL A 132 1.95 14.97 11.47
N ASP A 133 2.77 16.02 11.43
CA ASP A 133 2.72 17.02 10.36
C ASP A 133 3.19 16.37 9.04
N GLY A 134 2.53 16.69 7.92
CA GLY A 134 2.86 16.14 6.60
C GLY A 134 2.08 14.88 6.22
N VAL A 135 1.44 14.19 7.16
CA VAL A 135 0.47 13.14 6.81
C VAL A 135 -0.81 13.78 6.29
N HIS A 136 -1.18 13.44 5.05
CA HIS A 136 -2.42 13.89 4.40
C HIS A 136 -3.14 12.77 3.63
N THR A 137 -2.55 11.58 3.57
CA THR A 137 -3.07 10.41 2.84
C THR A 137 -2.78 9.15 3.66
N VAL A 138 -3.73 8.23 3.79
CA VAL A 138 -3.56 6.97 4.52
C VAL A 138 -4.33 5.81 3.87
N GLU A 139 -3.95 4.56 4.14
CA GLU A 139 -4.67 3.36 3.66
C GLU A 139 -5.93 3.10 4.52
N VAL A 140 -7.06 3.67 4.16
CA VAL A 140 -8.29 3.55 4.97
C VAL A 140 -9.02 2.22 4.83
N LEU A 141 -8.77 1.46 3.75
CA LEU A 141 -9.31 0.11 3.55
C LEU A 141 -8.18 -0.90 3.37
N ASN A 142 -7.99 -1.78 4.35
CA ASN A 142 -6.92 -2.78 4.31
C ASN A 142 -7.48 -4.20 4.38
N GLY A 143 -7.22 -5.06 3.40
CA GLY A 143 -7.75 -6.44 3.36
C GLY A 143 -7.37 -7.34 4.55
N GLY A 144 -6.32 -6.97 5.28
CA GLY A 144 -5.85 -7.55 6.54
C GLY A 144 -6.63 -7.13 7.80
N SER A 145 -7.38 -6.02 7.74
CA SER A 145 -8.10 -5.46 8.88
C SER A 145 -9.11 -6.43 9.52
N ILE A 146 -9.19 -6.37 10.84
CA ILE A 146 -10.27 -7.01 11.61
C ILE A 146 -11.49 -6.06 11.71
N PRO A 147 -12.68 -6.56 12.09
CA PRO A 147 -13.87 -5.72 12.22
C PRO A 147 -13.63 -4.51 13.14
N GLY A 148 -13.98 -3.31 12.66
CA GLY A 148 -13.81 -2.05 13.37
C GLY A 148 -12.56 -1.25 12.99
N GLU A 149 -11.51 -1.87 12.43
CA GLU A 149 -10.26 -1.15 12.08
C GLU A 149 -10.42 -0.28 10.84
N ASP A 150 -11.10 -0.77 9.79
CA ASP A 150 -11.38 0.02 8.58
C ASP A 150 -12.39 1.14 8.91
N GLU A 151 -13.43 0.87 9.69
CA GLU A 151 -14.41 1.89 10.11
C GLU A 151 -13.76 3.01 10.93
N TRP A 152 -12.84 2.65 11.82
CA TRP A 152 -12.07 3.62 12.58
C TRP A 152 -11.13 4.42 11.66
N SER A 153 -10.47 3.76 10.72
CA SER A 153 -9.57 4.40 9.76
C SER A 153 -10.29 5.44 8.91
N LEU A 154 -11.46 5.09 8.39
CA LEU A 154 -12.33 5.98 7.62
C LEU A 154 -12.77 7.20 8.45
N GLN A 155 -13.29 6.97 9.66
CA GLN A 155 -13.76 8.07 10.53
C GLN A 155 -12.63 9.05 10.86
N ARG A 156 -11.45 8.54 11.22
CA ARG A 156 -10.31 9.42 11.58
C ARG A 156 -9.71 10.14 10.39
N ALA A 157 -9.65 9.49 9.23
CA ALA A 157 -9.24 10.16 8.01
C ALA A 157 -10.21 11.30 7.67
N GLU A 158 -11.52 11.10 7.81
CA GLU A 158 -12.53 12.15 7.61
C GLU A 158 -12.36 13.30 8.61
N ASP A 159 -12.23 13.01 9.90
CA ASP A 159 -12.05 14.02 10.96
C ASP A 159 -10.82 14.92 10.72
N LEU A 160 -9.76 14.34 10.13
CA LEU A 160 -8.48 15.02 9.87
C LEU A 160 -8.39 15.60 8.45
N GLY A 161 -9.37 15.34 7.58
CA GLY A 161 -9.36 15.75 6.18
C GLY A 161 -8.30 15.02 5.33
N TYR A 162 -7.94 13.79 5.70
CA TYR A 162 -6.99 12.96 4.97
C TYR A 162 -7.65 12.29 3.77
N ARG A 163 -6.88 12.12 2.69
CA ARG A 163 -7.25 11.27 1.55
C ARG A 163 -7.07 9.79 1.94
N GLY A 164 -7.88 8.93 1.34
CA GLY A 164 -7.87 7.49 1.61
C GLY A 164 -7.55 6.67 0.38
N PHE A 165 -6.68 5.67 0.50
CA PHE A 165 -6.50 4.62 -0.51
C PHE A 165 -6.73 3.23 0.11
N GLY A 166 -6.69 2.18 -0.70
CA GLY A 166 -6.90 0.81 -0.25
C GLY A 166 -5.95 -0.21 -0.87
N GLY A 167 -5.71 -1.28 -0.10
CA GLY A 167 -4.85 -2.39 -0.48
C GLY A 167 -5.22 -3.65 0.29
N SER A 168 -4.93 -4.82 -0.27
CA SER A 168 -5.35 -6.08 0.35
C SER A 168 -4.50 -6.49 1.54
N ASP A 169 -3.27 -5.97 1.62
CA ASP A 169 -2.21 -6.43 2.52
C ASP A 169 -2.09 -7.96 2.50
N SER A 170 -2.07 -8.46 1.27
CA SER A 170 -2.12 -9.88 0.99
C SER A 170 -0.75 -10.51 1.23
N HIS A 171 -0.72 -11.48 2.15
CA HIS A 171 0.43 -12.35 2.41
C HIS A 171 0.28 -13.75 1.78
N VAL A 172 -0.94 -14.04 1.29
CA VAL A 172 -1.31 -15.32 0.68
C VAL A 172 -2.23 -15.05 -0.52
N VAL A 173 -2.03 -15.84 -1.57
CA VAL A 173 -2.66 -15.68 -2.89
C VAL A 173 -4.17 -15.41 -2.85
N SER A 174 -4.91 -16.03 -1.94
CA SER A 174 -6.37 -15.90 -1.88
C SER A 174 -6.89 -14.57 -1.33
N ARG A 175 -6.02 -13.70 -0.80
CA ARG A 175 -6.40 -12.41 -0.21
C ARG A 175 -6.17 -11.21 -1.12
N ILE A 176 -5.45 -11.37 -2.23
CA ILE A 176 -5.24 -10.28 -3.18
C ILE A 176 -6.58 -9.72 -3.67
N GLY A 177 -6.65 -8.41 -3.81
CA GLY A 177 -7.83 -7.72 -4.29
C GLY A 177 -9.04 -7.80 -3.37
N LEU A 178 -8.88 -8.03 -2.06
CA LEU A 178 -9.98 -7.82 -1.10
C LEU A 178 -10.30 -6.33 -0.92
N CYS A 179 -9.28 -5.49 -0.98
CA CYS A 179 -9.36 -4.04 -1.07
C CYS A 179 -8.39 -3.58 -2.15
N ALA A 180 -8.71 -2.46 -2.79
CA ALA A 180 -7.92 -1.88 -3.88
C ALA A 180 -8.10 -0.35 -3.89
N THR A 181 -7.40 0.31 -4.80
CA THR A 181 -7.52 1.75 -5.06
C THR A 181 -7.94 1.96 -6.50
N GLU A 182 -9.03 2.69 -6.69
CA GLU A 182 -9.47 3.15 -7.99
C GLU A 182 -8.82 4.50 -8.29
N PHE A 183 -8.30 4.63 -9.51
CA PHE A 183 -7.77 5.85 -10.10
C PHE A 183 -8.64 6.23 -11.31
N PRO A 184 -9.65 7.10 -11.13
CA PRO A 184 -10.53 7.52 -12.21
C PRO A 184 -9.77 8.33 -13.25
N ASP A 185 -10.00 8.05 -14.53
CA ASP A 185 -9.39 8.77 -15.67
C ASP A 185 -7.86 8.78 -15.74
N GLU A 186 -7.17 8.02 -14.89
CA GLU A 186 -5.71 7.84 -14.91
C GLU A 186 -5.30 6.63 -15.75
N ILE A 187 -4.15 6.76 -16.44
CA ILE A 187 -3.45 5.67 -17.11
C ILE A 187 -2.06 5.54 -16.46
N ILE A 188 -1.92 4.54 -15.59
CA ILE A 188 -0.71 4.25 -14.85
C ILE A 188 0.01 3.11 -15.58
N THR A 189 1.25 3.34 -15.99
CA THR A 189 2.09 2.33 -16.67
C THR A 189 3.44 2.12 -15.99
N SER A 190 3.76 2.96 -15.01
CA SER A 190 5.02 2.95 -14.28
C SER A 190 4.81 3.34 -12.82
N VAL A 191 5.85 3.17 -12.00
CA VAL A 191 5.83 3.62 -10.61
C VAL A 191 5.79 5.16 -10.50
N ASP A 192 6.39 5.86 -11.46
CA ASP A 192 6.38 7.32 -11.51
C ASP A 192 4.96 7.83 -11.78
N ASP A 193 4.22 7.21 -12.73
CA ASP A 193 2.81 7.52 -12.98
C ASP A 193 1.95 7.28 -11.72
N LEU A 194 2.24 6.22 -10.95
CA LEU A 194 1.54 5.93 -9.70
C LEU A 194 1.83 7.00 -8.65
N VAL A 195 3.09 7.43 -8.51
CA VAL A 195 3.48 8.53 -7.61
C VAL A 195 2.77 9.83 -7.99
N ASP A 196 2.72 10.16 -9.29
CA ASP A 196 2.02 11.34 -9.79
C ASP A 196 0.52 11.27 -9.48
N ALA A 197 -0.12 10.12 -9.71
CA ALA A 197 -1.54 9.91 -9.41
C ALA A 197 -1.86 10.03 -7.90
N LEU A 198 -1.02 9.43 -7.05
CA LEU A 198 -1.15 9.53 -5.59
C LEU A 198 -0.89 10.96 -5.08
N THR A 199 0.05 11.69 -5.69
CA THR A 199 0.31 13.08 -5.36
C THR A 199 -0.88 13.96 -5.77
N GLY A 200 -1.40 13.74 -6.98
CA GLY A 200 -2.53 14.46 -7.58
C GLY A 200 -3.84 14.31 -6.80
N GLY A 201 -4.05 13.19 -6.12
CA GLY A 201 -5.16 13.01 -5.18
C GLY A 201 -6.47 12.51 -5.78
N ASN A 202 -6.50 12.21 -7.08
CA ASN A 202 -7.69 11.68 -7.74
C ASN A 202 -7.70 10.14 -7.65
N PHE A 203 -7.96 9.64 -6.45
CA PHE A 203 -8.10 8.21 -6.18
C PHE A 203 -9.10 7.97 -5.06
N GLN A 204 -9.64 6.76 -4.99
CA GLN A 204 -10.55 6.36 -3.92
C GLN A 204 -10.38 4.89 -3.54
N PRO A 205 -10.58 4.54 -2.27
CA PRO A 205 -10.45 3.18 -1.79
C PRO A 205 -11.68 2.37 -2.19
N ILE A 206 -11.49 1.12 -2.63
CA ILE A 206 -12.56 0.20 -3.01
C ILE A 206 -12.47 -1.07 -2.17
N SER A 207 -13.58 -1.49 -1.57
CA SER A 207 -13.73 -2.82 -0.99
C SER A 207 -14.32 -3.77 -2.04
N LEU A 208 -13.63 -4.87 -2.30
CA LEU A 208 -14.08 -5.96 -3.18
C LEU A 208 -14.43 -7.22 -2.37
N ARG A 209 -14.42 -7.13 -1.03
CA ARG A 209 -14.91 -8.20 -0.17
C ARG A 209 -16.37 -8.49 -0.53
N ALA A 210 -16.72 -9.75 -0.70
CA ALA A 210 -18.12 -10.13 -0.87
C ALA A 210 -18.90 -9.61 0.34
N GLU A 211 -19.97 -8.85 0.09
CA GLU A 211 -20.91 -8.49 1.14
C GLU A 211 -21.32 -9.78 1.84
N THR A 212 -20.98 -9.89 3.12
CA THR A 212 -21.47 -11.01 3.90
C THR A 212 -22.94 -10.69 4.10
N GLU A 213 -23.83 -11.38 3.38
CA GLU A 213 -25.26 -11.38 3.71
C GLU A 213 -25.37 -11.76 5.19
N ILE A 214 -25.58 -10.76 6.04
CA ILE A 214 -25.97 -10.98 7.42
C ILE A 214 -27.40 -11.52 7.33
N LYS A 215 -27.52 -12.85 7.38
CA LYS A 215 -28.81 -13.52 7.63
C LYS A 215 -29.20 -13.41 9.08
#